data_AF-A0A5E4YLA4-F1
#
_entry.id   AF-A0A5E4YLA4-F1
#
_cell.length_a   1.000
_cell.length_b   1.000
_cell.length_c   1.000
_cell.angle_alpha   90.00
_cell.angle_beta   90.00
_cell.angle_gamma   90.00
#
_symmetry.space_group_name_H-M   'P 1'
#
loop_
_entity.id
_entity.type
_entity.pdbx_description
1 polymer ?
#
loop_
_entity_poly.entity_id
_entity_poly.type
_entity_poly.pdbx_seq_one_letter_code
_entity_poly.pdbx_strand_id
1 'polypeptide(L)'
;MSAVPDTGASLAGRDARAAGRDAVWMIASPHAHWAIATGDAQALSVVSDEVRCTLHGAPADTKTWLDRLRHGVLLTHAPAPGTWLATLVDEALVQVLPATRDGTVPAFGEICDAWVRGIFAAPFWTRFLAGESSDIQVLALLAQLYHRAAGADVHNRIAVERCTDMTLRPLLLRQYREQRGQATMLAAGLLRCGPSARTFLDSGAFDTTHALIDFIIGAAGDMASYVGCCALCQAPATVRAISEIEAQFDALAQRYPSAADGFAAVCAHAKHDASVSASVPLLAQWVAEAGEPDAASRLRMLRGARGVAAAYRGMFDALHRLDEDI
;
A
#
# COMPACT_ATOMS: atom_id res chain seq x y z
N MET A 1 -21.37 -36.55 -67.97
CA MET A 1 -21.23 -36.43 -66.49
C MET A 1 -19.75 -36.54 -66.17
N SER A 2 -19.23 -35.54 -65.45
CA SER A 2 -17.82 -35.12 -65.38
C SER A 2 -16.81 -36.11 -64.79
N ALA A 3 -15.56 -35.87 -65.18
CA ALA A 3 -14.32 -36.55 -64.86
C ALA A 3 -13.81 -36.35 -63.40
N VAL A 4 -13.33 -37.45 -62.78
CA VAL A 4 -11.95 -37.79 -62.31
C VAL A 4 -10.93 -36.62 -62.21
N PRO A 5 -9.82 -36.70 -61.42
CA PRO A 5 -9.61 -36.80 -59.95
C PRO A 5 -8.49 -35.83 -59.42
N ASP A 6 -8.06 -36.07 -58.17
CA ASP A 6 -6.81 -35.68 -57.48
C ASP A 6 -5.63 -35.08 -58.27
N THR A 7 -5.00 -34.03 -57.70
CA THR A 7 -3.57 -33.97 -57.29
C THR A 7 -3.15 -32.55 -56.91
N GLY A 8 -2.23 -32.42 -55.94
CA GLY A 8 -1.15 -31.43 -56.05
C GLY A 8 -1.11 -30.27 -55.06
N ALA A 9 -0.49 -30.53 -53.90
CA ALA A 9 0.56 -29.75 -53.23
C ALA A 9 0.60 -28.19 -53.30
N SER A 10 0.83 -27.64 -52.10
CA SER A 10 1.77 -26.56 -51.77
C SER A 10 1.39 -25.11 -52.10
N LEU A 11 1.29 -24.28 -51.05
CA LEU A 11 2.34 -23.32 -50.71
C LEU A 11 2.04 -22.65 -49.36
N ALA A 12 3.07 -22.62 -48.52
CA ALA A 12 3.13 -21.83 -47.31
C ALA A 12 3.08 -20.33 -47.62
N GLY A 13 2.50 -19.57 -46.68
CA GLY A 13 3.00 -18.27 -46.31
C GLY A 13 2.13 -17.06 -46.64
N ARG A 14 1.90 -16.26 -45.58
CA ARG A 14 1.58 -14.83 -45.54
C ARG A 14 0.11 -14.43 -45.65
N ASP A 15 -0.51 -14.16 -44.51
CA ASP A 15 -0.66 -12.80 -43.95
C ASP A 15 -1.55 -12.90 -42.68
N ALA A 16 -1.04 -12.76 -41.45
CA ALA A 16 -0.57 -11.53 -40.84
C ALA A 16 -1.51 -10.32 -41.06
N ARG A 17 -2.64 -10.27 -40.33
CA ARG A 17 -3.14 -9.10 -39.58
C ARG A 17 -4.57 -9.30 -39.07
N ALA A 18 -4.70 -9.48 -37.75
CA ALA A 18 -5.70 -8.84 -36.90
C ALA A 18 -5.48 -9.21 -35.42
N ALA A 19 -4.32 -8.86 -34.88
CA ALA A 19 -4.09 -8.82 -33.42
C ALA A 19 -3.31 -7.54 -33.10
N GLY A 20 -3.91 -6.40 -33.48
CA GLY A 20 -3.50 -5.08 -33.04
C GLY A 20 -4.61 -4.53 -32.15
N ARG A 21 -4.35 -4.54 -30.84
CA ARG A 21 -5.02 -3.89 -29.69
C ARG A 21 -4.61 -4.72 -28.47
N ASP A 22 -3.70 -4.33 -27.58
CA ASP A 22 -3.14 -3.03 -27.26
C ASP A 22 -1.69 -3.23 -26.80
N ALA A 23 -0.75 -2.49 -27.39
CA ALA A 23 0.60 -2.40 -26.86
C ALA A 23 0.56 -1.44 -25.67
N VAL A 24 0.66 -1.97 -24.45
CA VAL A 24 0.85 -1.16 -23.24
C VAL A 24 2.33 -0.79 -23.15
N TRP A 25 2.63 0.49 -23.28
CA TRP A 25 3.97 1.03 -23.15
C TRP A 25 4.32 1.07 -21.66
N MET A 26 5.30 0.27 -21.24
CA MET A 26 5.77 0.28 -19.86
C MET A 26 7.28 0.45 -19.81
N ILE A 27 7.71 1.55 -19.23
CA ILE A 27 9.09 1.77 -18.84
C ILE A 27 9.18 1.34 -17.38
N ALA A 28 9.88 0.23 -17.13
CA ALA A 28 10.30 -0.16 -15.78
C ALA A 28 11.80 0.14 -15.65
N SER A 29 12.16 0.75 -14.51
CA SER A 29 13.47 1.26 -14.10
C SER A 29 14.72 0.74 -14.86
N PRO A 30 15.62 1.60 -15.36
CA PRO A 30 16.84 1.23 -16.08
C PRO A 30 17.92 0.52 -15.23
N HIS A 31 17.64 0.22 -13.96
CA HIS A 31 18.61 -0.29 -12.98
C HIS A 31 18.41 -1.77 -12.60
N ALA A 32 17.48 -2.49 -13.22
CA ALA A 32 17.23 -3.91 -12.92
C ALA A 32 17.94 -4.86 -13.92
N HIS A 33 18.91 -5.65 -13.45
CA HIS A 33 19.53 -6.76 -14.18
C HIS A 33 18.84 -8.08 -13.86
N TRP A 34 19.01 -9.10 -14.71
CA TRP A 34 18.31 -10.39 -14.60
C TRP A 34 19.25 -11.48 -15.15
N ALA A 35 19.34 -12.64 -14.52
CA ALA A 35 20.20 -13.77 -14.89
C ALA A 35 19.51 -15.12 -14.64
N ILE A 36 19.82 -16.15 -15.43
CA ILE A 36 19.32 -17.51 -15.16
C ILE A 36 20.05 -18.03 -13.92
N ALA A 37 19.31 -18.56 -12.93
CA ALA A 37 19.97 -19.24 -11.82
C ALA A 37 20.61 -20.52 -12.36
N THR A 38 21.93 -20.62 -12.24
CA THR A 38 22.70 -21.78 -12.73
C THR A 38 22.18 -23.05 -12.06
N GLY A 39 21.53 -23.93 -12.83
CA GLY A 39 21.09 -25.25 -12.38
C GLY A 39 19.58 -25.53 -12.47
N ASP A 40 18.73 -24.52 -12.70
CA ASP A 40 17.28 -24.72 -12.85
C ASP A 40 16.72 -23.87 -14.01
N ALA A 41 16.20 -24.54 -15.04
CA ALA A 41 15.68 -23.91 -16.26
C ALA A 41 14.35 -23.16 -16.04
N GLN A 42 13.68 -23.40 -14.91
CA GLN A 42 12.47 -22.68 -14.48
C GLN A 42 12.76 -21.66 -13.37
N ALA A 43 14.04 -21.44 -13.04
CA ALA A 43 14.50 -20.45 -12.08
C ALA A 43 15.08 -19.21 -12.77
N LEU A 44 14.48 -18.05 -12.53
CA LEU A 44 14.89 -16.77 -13.11
C LEU A 44 15.35 -15.81 -12.03
N SER A 45 16.65 -15.51 -12.00
CA SER A 45 17.23 -14.54 -11.07
C SER A 45 17.08 -13.10 -11.59
N VAL A 46 16.75 -12.18 -10.69
CA VAL A 46 16.66 -10.73 -10.90
C VAL A 46 17.67 -10.09 -9.96
N VAL A 47 18.44 -9.12 -10.41
CA VAL A 47 19.52 -8.44 -9.69
C VAL A 47 19.52 -6.95 -10.09
N SER A 48 19.05 -6.02 -9.28
CA SER A 48 19.32 -4.59 -9.41
C SER A 48 20.35 -4.13 -8.35
N ASP A 49 20.77 -2.87 -8.41
CA ASP A 49 21.58 -2.24 -7.35
C ASP A 49 20.88 -2.23 -5.99
N GLU A 50 19.56 -2.44 -5.97
CA GLU A 50 18.71 -2.39 -4.78
C GLU A 50 18.15 -3.79 -4.38
N VAL A 51 18.13 -4.79 -5.27
CA VAL A 51 17.38 -6.04 -5.07
C VAL A 51 18.02 -7.26 -5.75
N ARG A 52 17.96 -8.45 -5.12
CA ARG A 52 18.24 -9.75 -5.77
C ARG A 52 17.16 -10.80 -5.48
N CYS A 53 16.53 -11.36 -6.53
CA CYS A 53 15.43 -12.34 -6.48
C CYS A 53 15.73 -13.54 -7.39
N THR A 54 15.08 -14.70 -7.19
CA THR A 54 15.03 -15.82 -8.15
C THR A 54 13.62 -16.42 -8.17
N LEU A 55 12.94 -16.38 -9.31
CA LEU A 55 11.59 -16.89 -9.55
C LEU A 55 11.65 -18.35 -10.01
N HIS A 56 11.14 -19.28 -9.21
CA HIS A 56 11.05 -20.70 -9.58
C HIS A 56 9.67 -21.03 -10.20
N GLY A 57 9.61 -21.98 -11.13
CA GLY A 57 8.36 -22.41 -11.77
C GLY A 57 7.79 -21.42 -12.79
N ALA A 58 8.59 -20.47 -13.27
CA ALA A 58 8.14 -19.49 -14.25
C ALA A 58 7.89 -20.17 -15.62
N PRO A 59 6.74 -19.94 -16.28
CA PRO A 59 6.54 -20.33 -17.68
C PRO A 59 7.69 -19.82 -18.56
N ALA A 60 8.07 -20.58 -19.59
CA ALA A 60 9.21 -20.26 -20.47
C ALA A 60 9.06 -18.88 -21.16
N ASP A 61 7.83 -18.46 -21.34
CA ASP A 61 7.35 -17.21 -21.89
C ASP A 61 7.58 -16.03 -20.93
N THR A 62 7.49 -16.24 -19.61
CA THR A 62 7.81 -15.24 -18.57
C THR A 62 9.28 -14.81 -18.66
N LYS A 63 10.18 -15.73 -19.00
CA LYS A 63 11.62 -15.45 -19.17
C LYS A 63 11.89 -14.49 -20.32
N THR A 64 11.28 -14.74 -21.47
CA THR A 64 11.40 -13.88 -22.67
C THR A 64 10.85 -12.47 -22.39
N TRP A 65 9.84 -12.40 -21.53
CA TRP A 65 9.19 -11.17 -21.11
C TRP A 65 10.06 -10.27 -20.25
N LEU A 66 10.62 -10.83 -19.18
CA LEU A 66 11.47 -10.09 -18.25
C LEU A 66 12.79 -9.64 -18.90
N ASP A 67 13.33 -10.43 -19.84
CA ASP A 67 14.49 -10.05 -20.64
C ASP A 67 14.25 -8.80 -21.50
N ARG A 68 13.01 -8.57 -21.96
CA ARG A 68 12.66 -7.37 -22.73
C ARG A 68 12.53 -6.14 -21.82
N LEU A 69 11.94 -6.31 -20.64
CA LEU A 69 11.88 -5.26 -19.61
C LEU A 69 13.28 -4.84 -19.13
N ARG A 70 14.22 -5.80 -18.95
CA ARG A 70 15.63 -5.56 -18.57
C ARG A 70 16.33 -4.51 -19.42
N HIS A 71 16.07 -4.52 -20.72
CA HIS A 71 16.79 -3.68 -21.67
C HIS A 71 16.03 -2.39 -21.99
N GLY A 72 14.97 -2.07 -21.23
CA GLY A 72 14.06 -0.96 -21.55
C GLY A 72 13.43 -1.09 -22.94
N VAL A 73 13.37 -2.31 -23.48
CA VAL A 73 12.90 -2.57 -24.84
C VAL A 73 11.39 -2.62 -24.82
N LEU A 74 10.78 -1.88 -25.74
CA LEU A 74 9.35 -1.92 -25.97
C LEU A 74 8.86 -3.36 -26.12
N LEU A 75 7.91 -3.74 -25.27
CA LEU A 75 7.28 -5.03 -25.37
C LEU A 75 6.41 -5.04 -26.63
N THR A 76 6.75 -5.92 -27.57
CA THR A 76 5.97 -6.11 -28.81
C THR A 76 4.63 -6.80 -28.60
N HIS A 77 4.44 -7.44 -27.44
CA HIS A 77 3.20 -8.09 -27.01
C HIS A 77 2.95 -7.74 -25.54
N ALA A 78 1.69 -7.75 -25.07
CA ALA A 78 1.30 -7.60 -23.65
C ALA A 78 1.29 -8.96 -22.94
N PRO A 79 1.41 -9.05 -21.59
CA PRO A 79 1.32 -10.34 -20.90
C PRO A 79 -0.08 -10.92 -21.18
N ALA A 80 -0.21 -12.25 -21.15
CA ALA A 80 -1.51 -12.87 -21.42
C ALA A 80 -2.60 -12.26 -20.51
N PRO A 81 -3.69 -11.71 -21.06
CA PRO A 81 -4.75 -11.10 -20.28
C PRO A 81 -5.26 -12.05 -19.19
N GLY A 82 -5.50 -11.52 -17.99
CA GLY A 82 -5.98 -12.31 -16.85
C GLY A 82 -4.89 -13.04 -16.05
N THR A 83 -3.61 -12.91 -16.41
CA THR A 83 -2.50 -13.36 -15.55
C THR A 83 -2.20 -12.35 -14.45
N TRP A 84 -1.64 -12.82 -13.32
CA TRP A 84 -1.20 -11.93 -12.24
C TRP A 84 -0.10 -10.96 -12.70
N LEU A 85 0.74 -11.36 -13.66
CA LEU A 85 1.76 -10.49 -14.26
C LEU A 85 1.13 -9.40 -15.16
N ALA A 86 0.12 -9.73 -15.98
CA ALA A 86 -0.67 -8.73 -16.71
C ALA A 86 -1.27 -7.71 -15.76
N THR A 87 -1.80 -8.18 -14.63
CA THR A 87 -2.39 -7.33 -13.60
C THR A 87 -1.35 -6.40 -12.96
N LEU A 88 -0.15 -6.90 -12.61
CA LEU A 88 0.90 -6.06 -12.03
C LEU A 88 1.40 -5.00 -13.04
N VAL A 89 1.44 -5.36 -14.32
CA VAL A 89 1.77 -4.46 -15.42
C VAL A 89 0.69 -3.39 -15.51
N ASP A 90 -0.57 -3.76 -15.76
CA ASP A 90 -1.69 -2.83 -15.91
C ASP A 90 -1.87 -1.89 -14.71
N GLU A 91 -1.64 -2.40 -13.50
CA GLU A 91 -1.74 -1.60 -12.29
C GLU A 91 -0.48 -0.79 -12.00
N ALA A 92 0.63 -0.92 -12.75
CA ALA A 92 1.93 -0.32 -12.45
C ALA A 92 2.51 -0.76 -11.08
N LEU A 93 2.34 -2.04 -10.75
CA LEU A 93 2.88 -2.74 -9.58
C LEU A 93 4.11 -3.61 -9.93
N VAL A 94 4.67 -3.50 -11.13
CA VAL A 94 5.82 -4.34 -11.57
C VAL A 94 7.02 -4.22 -10.63
N GLN A 95 7.25 -3.05 -10.01
CA GLN A 95 8.33 -2.88 -9.03
C GLN A 95 8.16 -3.71 -7.72
N VAL A 96 7.05 -4.44 -7.58
CA VAL A 96 6.62 -5.10 -6.33
C VAL A 96 6.79 -6.63 -6.38
N LEU A 97 7.35 -7.14 -7.49
CA LEU A 97 7.74 -8.54 -7.69
C LEU A 97 8.58 -9.21 -6.57
N PRO A 98 9.39 -8.50 -5.75
CA PRO A 98 10.14 -9.11 -4.65
C PRO A 98 9.29 -9.81 -3.57
N ALA A 99 7.99 -9.54 -3.48
CA ALA A 99 7.05 -10.19 -2.54
C ALA A 99 6.80 -11.70 -2.79
N THR A 100 7.46 -12.27 -3.81
CA THR A 100 7.38 -13.70 -4.17
C THR A 100 8.51 -14.57 -3.60
N ARG A 101 9.41 -13.99 -2.79
CA ARG A 101 10.51 -14.66 -2.09
C ARG A 101 10.02 -15.61 -0.98
N ASP A 102 10.94 -16.42 -0.46
CA ASP A 102 10.87 -16.93 0.91
C ASP A 102 10.99 -15.76 1.90
N GLY A 103 10.07 -15.70 2.87
CA GLY A 103 9.93 -14.58 3.78
C GLY A 103 9.06 -13.46 3.21
N THR A 104 7.77 -13.76 2.96
CA THR A 104 6.79 -12.76 2.48
C THR A 104 6.77 -11.54 3.39
N VAL A 105 6.94 -11.73 4.70
CA VAL A 105 6.89 -10.67 5.71
C VAL A 105 7.97 -9.59 5.49
N PRO A 106 9.29 -9.90 5.46
CA PRO A 106 10.32 -8.91 5.13
C PRO A 106 10.11 -8.19 3.80
N ALA A 107 9.81 -8.93 2.73
CA ALA A 107 9.67 -8.34 1.39
C ALA A 107 8.47 -7.38 1.33
N PHE A 108 7.35 -7.76 1.92
CA PHE A 108 6.16 -6.90 2.00
C PHE A 108 6.44 -5.66 2.86
N GLY A 109 7.23 -5.80 3.93
CA GLY A 109 7.69 -4.68 4.76
C GLY A 109 8.49 -3.64 3.98
N GLU A 110 9.47 -4.05 3.17
CA GLU A 110 10.29 -3.14 2.35
C GLU A 110 9.44 -2.35 1.33
N ILE A 111 8.45 -3.01 0.72
CA ILE A 111 7.51 -2.38 -0.20
C ILE A 111 6.65 -1.34 0.54
N CYS A 112 6.09 -1.73 1.67
CA CYS A 112 5.31 -0.83 2.50
C CYS A 112 6.14 0.38 2.96
N ASP A 113 7.41 0.19 3.32
CA ASP A 113 8.32 1.28 3.68
C ASP A 113 8.50 2.28 2.55
N ALA A 114 8.66 1.80 1.32
CA ALA A 114 8.75 2.68 0.15
C ALA A 114 7.47 3.49 -0.06
N TRP A 115 6.31 2.87 0.11
CA TRP A 115 5.02 3.56 -0.01
C TRP A 115 4.76 4.54 1.13
N VAL A 116 5.13 4.19 2.36
CA VAL A 116 5.09 5.10 3.52
C VAL A 116 5.96 6.33 3.26
N ARG A 117 7.18 6.16 2.76
CA ARG A 117 8.02 7.31 2.34
C ARG A 117 7.33 8.16 1.28
N GLY A 118 6.64 7.55 0.31
CA GLY A 118 5.85 8.26 -0.70
C GLY A 118 4.68 9.08 -0.13
N ILE A 119 4.04 8.60 0.94
CA ILE A 119 3.01 9.36 1.67
C ILE A 119 3.62 10.63 2.28
N PHE A 120 4.77 10.49 2.95
CA PHE A 120 5.45 11.61 3.60
C PHE A 120 6.19 12.55 2.64
N ALA A 121 6.33 12.18 1.37
CA ALA A 121 6.80 13.06 0.29
C ALA A 121 5.72 14.03 -0.22
N ALA A 122 4.55 14.12 0.43
CA ALA A 122 3.52 15.11 0.09
C ALA A 122 3.99 16.54 0.43
N PRO A 123 3.72 17.55 -0.42
CA PRO A 123 4.14 18.93 -0.18
C PRO A 123 3.69 19.51 1.18
N PHE A 124 2.54 19.02 1.68
CA PHE A 124 2.05 19.31 3.03
C PHE A 124 3.14 19.13 4.10
N TRP A 125 3.84 18.00 4.10
CA TRP A 125 4.79 17.65 5.16
C TRP A 125 6.00 18.56 5.20
N THR A 126 6.52 18.97 4.03
CA THR A 126 7.63 19.92 3.96
C THR A 126 7.26 21.25 4.62
N ARG A 127 6.10 21.82 4.27
CA ARG A 127 5.59 23.08 4.84
C ARG A 127 5.30 22.94 6.34
N PHE A 128 4.60 21.87 6.71
CA PHE A 128 4.20 21.60 8.09
C PHE A 128 5.42 21.44 9.02
N LEU A 129 6.45 20.69 8.60
CA LEU A 129 7.65 20.49 9.41
C LEU A 129 8.54 21.75 9.48
N ALA A 130 8.47 22.63 8.48
CA ALA A 130 9.18 23.91 8.50
C ALA A 130 8.54 24.93 9.48
N GLY A 131 7.26 24.78 9.82
CA GLY A 131 6.53 25.79 10.62
C GLY A 131 5.77 26.79 9.77
N GLU A 132 5.55 26.46 8.50
CA GLU A 132 4.97 27.36 7.50
C GLU A 132 3.49 27.07 7.22
N SER A 133 2.90 26.06 7.87
CA SER A 133 1.47 25.77 7.74
C SER A 133 0.62 26.72 8.58
N SER A 134 -0.53 27.11 8.05
CA SER A 134 -1.49 27.95 8.77
C SER A 134 -2.12 27.22 9.97
N ASP A 135 -2.64 27.97 10.95
CA ASP A 135 -3.41 27.41 12.06
C ASP A 135 -4.61 26.57 11.55
N ILE A 136 -5.22 26.99 10.44
CA ILE A 136 -6.31 26.27 9.76
C ILE A 136 -5.82 24.90 9.30
N GLN A 137 -4.68 24.83 8.58
CA GLN A 137 -4.11 23.56 8.13
C GLN A 137 -3.75 22.63 9.29
N VAL A 138 -3.20 23.18 10.36
CA VAL A 138 -2.78 22.39 11.53
C VAL A 138 -3.99 21.82 12.28
N LEU A 139 -5.01 22.64 12.54
CA LEU A 139 -6.23 22.17 13.20
C LEU A 139 -7.01 21.20 12.30
N ALA A 140 -7.03 21.44 10.98
CA ALA A 140 -7.61 20.52 10.02
C ALA A 140 -6.88 19.17 10.02
N LEU A 141 -5.53 19.14 10.04
CA LEU A 141 -4.76 17.90 10.15
C LEU A 141 -5.21 17.10 11.38
N LEU A 142 -5.27 17.74 12.55
CA LEU A 142 -5.66 17.08 13.80
C LEU A 142 -7.11 16.54 13.73
N ALA A 143 -8.03 17.28 13.11
CA ALA A 143 -9.40 16.81 12.88
C ALA A 143 -9.44 15.61 11.92
N GLN A 144 -8.67 15.62 10.83
CA GLN A 144 -8.61 14.49 9.90
C GLN A 144 -7.98 13.24 10.56
N LEU A 145 -6.99 13.40 11.44
CA LEU A 145 -6.45 12.29 12.24
C LEU A 145 -7.52 11.70 13.17
N TYR A 146 -8.33 12.54 13.81
CA TYR A 146 -9.49 12.08 14.57
C TYR A 146 -10.46 11.27 13.71
N HIS A 147 -10.88 11.80 12.56
CA HIS A 147 -11.85 11.11 11.70
C HIS A 147 -11.30 9.79 11.17
N ARG A 148 -10.01 9.74 10.81
CA ARG A 148 -9.33 8.51 10.43
C ARG A 148 -9.34 7.49 11.57
N ALA A 149 -9.04 7.90 12.80
CA ALA A 149 -9.09 7.01 13.97
C ALA A 149 -10.51 6.53 14.26
N ALA A 150 -11.52 7.38 14.09
CA ALA A 150 -12.93 6.98 14.22
C ALA A 150 -13.32 5.94 13.16
N GLY A 151 -12.82 6.09 11.93
CA GLY A 151 -12.95 5.08 10.88
C GLY A 151 -12.26 3.75 11.23
N ALA A 152 -11.20 3.78 12.05
CA ALA A 152 -10.50 2.57 12.50
C ALA A 152 -11.38 1.68 13.36
N ASP A 153 -12.14 2.26 14.29
CA ASP A 153 -13.11 1.51 15.11
C ASP A 153 -14.12 0.75 14.22
N VAL A 154 -14.55 1.37 13.11
CA VAL A 154 -15.53 0.79 12.18
C VAL A 154 -14.91 -0.33 11.35
N HIS A 155 -13.81 -0.07 10.63
CA HIS A 155 -13.25 -1.07 9.72
C HIS A 155 -12.63 -2.26 10.47
N ASN A 156 -12.04 -2.03 11.66
CA ASN A 156 -11.53 -3.13 12.51
C ASN A 156 -12.67 -4.06 12.96
N ARG A 157 -13.81 -3.49 13.38
CA ARG A 157 -14.99 -4.28 13.75
C ARG A 157 -15.50 -5.09 12.57
N ILE A 158 -15.66 -4.46 11.40
CA ILE A 158 -16.13 -5.13 10.17
C ILE A 158 -15.19 -6.27 9.78
N ALA A 159 -13.88 -6.06 9.84
CA ALA A 159 -12.91 -7.11 9.53
C ALA A 159 -13.06 -8.33 10.44
N VAL A 160 -13.23 -8.11 11.76
CA VAL A 160 -13.48 -9.20 12.72
C VAL A 160 -14.80 -9.93 12.46
N GLU A 161 -15.86 -9.20 12.12
CA GLU A 161 -17.19 -9.76 11.84
C GLU A 161 -17.21 -10.58 10.55
N ARG A 162 -16.46 -10.16 9.52
CA ARG A 162 -16.41 -10.79 8.19
C ARG A 162 -15.30 -11.83 8.02
N CYS A 163 -14.32 -11.87 8.93
CA CYS A 163 -13.24 -12.85 8.84
C CYS A 163 -13.76 -14.27 9.10
N THR A 164 -13.73 -15.09 8.06
CA THR A 164 -14.05 -16.53 8.14
C THR A 164 -12.81 -17.40 8.40
N ASP A 165 -11.61 -16.84 8.21
CA ASP A 165 -10.35 -17.50 8.52
C ASP A 165 -10.21 -17.66 10.04
N MET A 166 -10.12 -18.91 10.49
CA MET A 166 -10.09 -19.28 11.91
C MET A 166 -8.79 -18.88 12.62
N THR A 167 -7.71 -18.72 11.86
CA THR A 167 -6.40 -18.31 12.37
C THR A 167 -6.29 -16.78 12.42
N LEU A 168 -6.76 -16.09 11.38
CA LEU A 168 -6.68 -14.63 11.31
C LEU A 168 -7.68 -13.93 12.24
N ARG A 169 -8.87 -14.50 12.44
CA ARG A 169 -9.95 -13.85 13.22
C ARG A 169 -9.57 -13.53 14.67
N PRO A 170 -8.92 -14.43 15.44
CA PRO A 170 -8.41 -14.11 16.77
C PRO A 170 -7.41 -12.95 16.79
N LEU A 171 -6.51 -12.87 15.79
CA LEU A 171 -5.52 -11.79 15.66
C LEU A 171 -6.21 -10.44 15.42
N LEU A 172 -7.17 -10.42 14.51
CA LEU A 172 -7.98 -9.22 14.23
C LEU A 172 -8.80 -8.79 15.46
N LEU A 173 -9.37 -9.74 16.21
CA LEU A 173 -10.14 -9.43 17.42
C LEU A 173 -9.27 -8.80 18.50
N ARG A 174 -8.04 -9.27 18.65
CA ARG A 174 -7.05 -8.69 19.56
C ARG A 174 -6.73 -7.25 19.14
N GLN A 175 -6.36 -7.04 17.87
CA GLN A 175 -6.06 -5.71 17.34
C GLN A 175 -7.24 -4.74 17.51
N TYR A 176 -8.47 -5.17 17.22
CA TYR A 176 -9.66 -4.35 17.43
C TYR A 176 -9.81 -3.92 18.89
N ARG A 177 -9.61 -4.83 19.85
CA ARG A 177 -9.70 -4.50 21.29
C ARG A 177 -8.61 -3.52 21.73
N GLU A 178 -7.40 -3.67 21.20
CA GLU A 178 -6.24 -2.83 21.54
C GLU A 178 -6.34 -1.42 20.94
N GLN A 179 -6.96 -1.26 19.77
CA GLN A 179 -7.09 0.02 19.07
C GLN A 179 -8.40 0.78 19.39
N ARG A 180 -9.39 0.11 20.00
CA ARG A 180 -10.71 0.69 20.20
C ARG A 180 -10.67 1.95 21.06
N GLY A 181 -11.33 3.01 20.58
CA GLY A 181 -11.55 4.24 21.35
C GLY A 181 -10.40 5.25 21.28
N GLN A 182 -9.39 5.01 20.45
CA GLN A 182 -8.33 5.97 20.12
C GLN A 182 -8.88 7.29 19.57
N ALA A 183 -9.99 7.25 18.82
CA ALA A 183 -10.66 8.45 18.32
C ALA A 183 -11.10 9.40 19.45
N THR A 184 -11.63 8.87 20.55
CA THR A 184 -12.07 9.67 21.71
C THR A 184 -10.89 10.43 22.34
N MET A 185 -9.71 9.79 22.39
CA MET A 185 -8.49 10.43 22.88
C MET A 185 -8.09 11.63 22.01
N LEU A 186 -8.10 11.45 20.68
CA LEU A 186 -7.76 12.50 19.72
C LEU A 186 -8.78 13.65 19.76
N ALA A 187 -10.08 13.34 19.81
CA ALA A 187 -11.14 14.35 19.95
C ALA A 187 -10.97 15.19 21.22
N ALA A 188 -10.69 14.54 22.36
CA ALA A 188 -10.48 15.24 23.62
C ALA A 188 -9.26 16.18 23.56
N GLY A 189 -8.17 15.79 22.88
CA GLY A 189 -7.01 16.65 22.63
C GLY A 189 -7.34 17.85 21.76
N LEU A 190 -8.03 17.61 20.65
CA LEU A 190 -8.42 18.68 19.74
C LEU A 190 -9.34 19.69 20.41
N LEU A 191 -10.31 19.24 21.22
CA LEU A 191 -11.23 20.14 21.95
C LEU A 191 -10.52 21.05 22.96
N ARG A 192 -9.36 20.65 23.49
CA ARG A 192 -8.55 21.49 24.39
C ARG A 192 -7.81 22.62 23.65
N CYS A 193 -7.63 22.50 22.33
CA CYS A 193 -7.02 23.56 21.50
C CYS A 193 -7.93 24.80 21.33
N GLY A 194 -9.20 24.74 21.78
CA GLY A 194 -10.10 25.88 21.84
C GLY A 194 -11.24 25.88 20.81
N PRO A 195 -12.03 26.96 20.72
CA PRO A 195 -13.28 27.00 19.95
C PRO A 195 -13.11 26.76 18.44
N SER A 196 -12.02 27.25 17.85
CA SER A 196 -11.73 27.03 16.42
C SER A 196 -11.52 25.54 16.12
N ALA A 197 -10.82 24.83 17.00
CA ALA A 197 -10.58 23.39 16.87
C ALA A 197 -11.88 22.56 16.93
N ARG A 198 -12.83 22.98 17.78
CA ARG A 198 -14.17 22.39 17.83
C ARG A 198 -14.91 22.55 16.49
N THR A 199 -14.77 23.69 15.82
CA THR A 199 -15.39 23.91 14.51
C THR A 199 -14.89 22.90 13.47
N PHE A 200 -13.58 22.62 13.44
CA PHE A 200 -13.03 21.58 12.57
C PHE A 200 -13.51 20.19 12.93
N LEU A 201 -13.60 19.86 14.23
CA LEU A 201 -14.14 18.57 14.68
C LEU A 201 -15.60 18.37 14.25
N ASP A 202 -16.40 19.43 14.34
CA ASP A 202 -17.83 19.40 13.99
C ASP A 202 -18.05 19.49 12.46
N SER A 203 -17.06 19.94 11.67
CA SER A 203 -17.17 20.11 10.21
C SER A 203 -17.14 18.80 9.40
N GLY A 204 -16.82 17.68 10.04
CA GLY A 204 -16.73 16.37 9.39
C GLY A 204 -15.40 16.13 8.68
N ALA A 205 -15.24 14.91 8.16
CA ALA A 205 -14.02 14.52 7.47
C ALA A 205 -14.02 15.07 6.04
N PHE A 206 -12.84 15.32 5.48
CA PHE A 206 -12.72 15.64 4.07
C PHE A 206 -13.17 14.47 3.20
N ASP A 207 -13.61 14.76 1.97
CA ASP A 207 -13.95 13.73 0.98
C ASP A 207 -12.80 12.73 0.77
N THR A 208 -11.55 13.20 0.80
CA THR A 208 -10.36 12.34 0.71
C THR A 208 -10.16 11.46 1.94
N THR A 209 -10.52 11.95 3.13
CA THR A 209 -10.46 11.18 4.38
C THR A 209 -11.59 10.15 4.41
N HIS A 210 -12.79 10.51 3.96
CA HIS A 210 -13.89 9.57 3.73
C HIS A 210 -13.49 8.49 2.73
N ALA A 211 -12.90 8.86 1.58
CA ALA A 211 -12.43 7.91 0.58
C ALA A 211 -11.39 6.93 1.13
N LEU A 212 -10.47 7.39 1.99
CA LEU A 212 -9.53 6.52 2.71
C LEU A 212 -10.26 5.53 3.64
N ILE A 213 -11.21 6.02 4.45
CA ILE A 213 -11.98 5.17 5.37
C ILE A 213 -12.81 4.14 4.60
N ASP A 214 -13.53 4.57 3.56
CA ASP A 214 -14.38 3.74 2.72
C ASP A 214 -13.56 2.69 1.96
N PHE A 215 -12.36 3.05 1.47
CA PHE A 215 -11.45 2.10 0.86
C PHE A 215 -11.09 0.97 1.84
N ILE A 216 -10.73 1.30 3.09
CA ILE A 216 -10.36 0.29 4.09
C ILE A 216 -11.57 -0.55 4.52
N ILE A 217 -12.76 0.06 4.64
CA ILE A 217 -14.02 -0.66 4.90
C ILE A 217 -14.32 -1.64 3.74
N GLY A 218 -14.11 -1.21 2.49
CA GLY A 218 -14.23 -2.07 1.31
C GLY A 218 -13.23 -3.23 1.35
N ALA A 219 -11.98 -2.94 1.68
CA ALA A 219 -10.93 -3.95 1.85
C ALA A 219 -11.26 -4.94 2.97
N ALA A 220 -11.96 -4.54 4.04
CA ALA A 220 -12.45 -5.44 5.08
C ALA A 220 -13.50 -6.48 4.58
N GLY A 221 -13.89 -6.44 3.30
CA GLY A 221 -14.62 -7.52 2.62
C GLY A 221 -13.73 -8.62 2.03
N ASP A 222 -12.43 -8.38 1.84
CA ASP A 222 -11.44 -9.34 1.36
C ASP A 222 -10.22 -9.35 2.30
N MET A 223 -10.12 -10.40 3.12
CA MET A 223 -9.14 -10.44 4.22
C MET A 223 -7.69 -10.27 3.76
N ALA A 224 -7.35 -10.75 2.56
CA ALA A 224 -6.02 -10.54 1.99
C ALA A 224 -5.76 -9.03 1.73
N SER A 225 -6.67 -8.34 1.06
CA SER A 225 -6.59 -6.88 0.89
C SER A 225 -6.52 -6.15 2.23
N TYR A 226 -7.35 -6.55 3.20
CA TYR A 226 -7.36 -5.93 4.53
C TYR A 226 -6.04 -6.10 5.29
N VAL A 227 -5.45 -7.30 5.26
CA VAL A 227 -4.12 -7.55 5.85
C VAL A 227 -3.07 -6.68 5.15
N GLY A 228 -3.17 -6.49 3.83
CA GLY A 228 -2.35 -5.53 3.10
C GLY A 228 -2.47 -4.10 3.64
N CYS A 229 -3.70 -3.62 3.86
CA CYS A 229 -3.95 -2.32 4.49
C CYS A 229 -3.26 -2.20 5.86
N CYS A 230 -3.41 -3.21 6.71
CA CYS A 230 -2.76 -3.25 8.03
C CYS A 230 -1.23 -3.27 7.92
N ALA A 231 -0.68 -4.03 6.97
CA ALA A 231 0.76 -4.14 6.77
C ALA A 231 1.41 -2.82 6.34
N LEU A 232 0.71 -1.97 5.57
CA LEU A 232 1.19 -0.61 5.30
C LEU A 232 1.21 0.24 6.59
N CYS A 233 0.15 0.19 7.39
CA CYS A 233 0.06 0.95 8.65
C CYS A 233 1.06 0.47 9.72
N GLN A 234 1.55 -0.77 9.60
CA GLN A 234 2.51 -1.41 10.52
C GLN A 234 3.90 -1.58 9.87
N ALA A 235 4.20 -0.82 8.82
CA ALA A 235 5.46 -0.95 8.10
C ALA A 235 6.66 -0.66 9.02
N PRO A 236 7.82 -1.32 8.84
CA PRO A 236 9.01 -1.06 9.66
C PRO A 236 9.38 0.42 9.78
N ALA A 237 9.22 1.21 8.70
CA ALA A 237 9.49 2.65 8.69
C ALA A 237 8.57 3.48 9.60
N THR A 238 7.45 2.92 10.08
CA THR A 238 6.58 3.60 11.06
C THR A 238 6.98 3.30 12.50
N VAL A 239 7.89 2.35 12.74
CA VAL A 239 8.37 2.00 14.09
C VAL A 239 9.33 3.08 14.58
N ARG A 240 9.04 3.65 15.73
CA ARG A 240 9.83 4.72 16.36
C ARG A 240 9.96 4.46 17.85
N ALA A 241 11.10 4.83 18.44
CA ALA A 241 11.27 4.76 19.88
C ALA A 241 10.35 5.76 20.58
N ILE A 242 9.87 5.44 21.79
CA ILE A 242 8.97 6.34 22.56
C ILE A 242 9.59 7.72 22.74
N SER A 243 10.89 7.81 23.02
CA SER A 243 11.61 9.08 23.19
C SER A 243 11.67 9.91 21.90
N GLU A 244 11.74 9.26 20.73
CA GLU A 244 11.70 9.96 19.45
C GLU A 244 10.31 10.50 19.13
N ILE A 245 9.27 9.73 19.48
CA ILE A 245 7.87 10.15 19.36
C ILE A 245 7.64 11.40 20.22
N GLU A 246 8.03 11.36 21.49
CA GLU A 246 7.91 12.48 22.42
C GLU A 246 8.64 13.71 21.90
N ALA A 247 9.92 13.59 21.53
CA ALA A 247 10.71 14.70 21.02
C ALA A 247 10.10 15.31 19.74
N GLN A 248 9.55 14.48 18.85
CA GLN A 248 8.87 14.95 17.64
C GLN A 248 7.64 15.79 17.99
N PHE A 249 6.76 15.30 18.85
CA PHE A 249 5.53 16.01 19.18
C PHE A 249 5.76 17.24 20.08
N ASP A 250 6.78 17.21 20.94
CA ASP A 250 7.22 18.40 21.68
C ASP A 250 7.69 19.51 20.72
N ALA A 251 8.48 19.16 19.71
CA ALA A 251 8.92 20.11 18.69
C ALA A 251 7.76 20.66 17.84
N LEU A 252 6.73 19.85 17.57
CA LEU A 252 5.52 20.29 16.89
C LEU A 252 4.67 21.23 17.77
N ALA A 253 4.51 20.91 19.06
CA ALA A 253 3.78 21.74 20.01
C ALA A 253 4.46 23.11 20.21
N GLN A 254 5.80 23.17 20.19
CA GLN A 254 6.54 24.44 20.22
C GLN A 254 6.35 25.27 18.95
N ARG A 255 6.31 24.60 17.79
CA ARG A 255 6.15 25.23 16.47
C ARG A 255 4.73 25.75 16.24
N TYR A 256 3.73 25.06 16.80
CA TYR A 256 2.31 25.41 16.68
C TYR A 256 1.63 25.44 18.06
N PRO A 257 1.84 26.50 18.86
CA PRO A 257 1.35 26.56 20.23
C PRO A 257 -0.18 26.47 20.36
N SER A 258 -0.91 26.98 19.36
CA SER A 258 -2.38 26.91 19.25
C SER A 258 -2.92 25.46 19.21
N ALA A 259 -2.09 24.50 18.81
CA ALA A 259 -2.43 23.10 18.59
C ALA A 259 -1.72 22.14 19.57
N ALA A 260 -0.99 22.67 20.57
CA ALA A 260 -0.14 21.90 21.47
C ALA A 260 -0.89 20.76 22.18
N ASP A 261 -2.10 21.01 22.67
CA ASP A 261 -2.94 19.98 23.32
C ASP A 261 -3.37 18.85 22.37
N GLY A 262 -3.57 19.18 21.09
CA GLY A 262 -3.88 18.24 20.04
C GLY A 262 -2.68 17.34 19.75
N PHE A 263 -1.49 17.93 19.63
CA PHE A 263 -0.24 17.17 19.48
C PHE A 263 0.07 16.29 20.69
N ALA A 264 -0.24 16.74 21.91
CA ALA A 264 -0.10 15.91 23.09
C ALA A 264 -0.99 14.64 23.01
N ALA A 265 -2.22 14.77 22.48
CA ALA A 265 -3.08 13.61 22.25
C ALA A 265 -2.59 12.70 21.12
N VAL A 266 -2.06 13.27 20.03
CA VAL A 266 -1.45 12.47 18.94
C VAL A 266 -0.19 11.75 19.43
N CYS A 267 0.60 12.38 20.29
CA CYS A 267 1.75 11.75 20.95
C CYS A 267 1.31 10.56 21.82
N ALA A 268 0.28 10.74 22.65
CA ALA A 268 -0.26 9.66 23.46
C ALA A 268 -0.77 8.48 22.60
N HIS A 269 -1.46 8.78 21.50
CA HIS A 269 -1.88 7.80 20.50
C HIS A 269 -0.68 7.06 19.89
N ALA A 270 0.33 7.78 19.39
CA ALA A 270 1.51 7.20 18.77
C ALA A 270 2.33 6.34 19.75
N LYS A 271 2.41 6.74 21.03
CA LYS A 271 3.04 5.93 22.08
C LYS A 271 2.28 4.65 22.36
N HIS A 272 0.94 4.71 22.39
CA HIS A 272 0.11 3.52 22.51
C HIS A 272 0.33 2.58 21.33
N ASP A 273 0.32 3.11 20.12
CA ASP A 273 0.60 2.34 18.91
C ASP A 273 2.01 1.75 18.90
N ALA A 274 3.04 2.47 19.35
CA ALA A 274 4.39 1.94 19.48
C ALA A 274 4.47 0.82 20.53
N SER A 275 3.71 0.94 21.62
CA SER A 275 3.65 -0.09 22.67
C SER A 275 2.93 -1.35 22.19
N VAL A 276 1.88 -1.21 21.37
CA VAL A 276 1.16 -2.32 20.74
C VAL A 276 1.97 -2.88 19.57
N SER A 277 2.63 -2.06 18.76
CA SER A 277 3.45 -2.43 17.59
C SER A 277 4.83 -2.98 17.98
N ALA A 278 5.23 -2.87 19.26
CA ALA A 278 6.30 -3.70 19.80
C ALA A 278 5.91 -5.19 19.83
N SER A 279 4.63 -5.52 19.65
CA SER A 279 4.18 -6.86 19.31
C SER A 279 4.44 -7.18 17.83
N VAL A 280 4.52 -8.46 17.50
CA VAL A 280 4.74 -8.94 16.13
C VAL A 280 3.68 -8.35 15.19
N PRO A 281 4.01 -7.78 14.00
CA PRO A 281 3.00 -7.23 13.08
C PRO A 281 1.95 -8.27 12.65
N LEU A 282 0.74 -7.83 12.29
CA LEU A 282 -0.39 -8.73 11.96
C LEU A 282 -0.02 -9.74 10.87
N LEU A 283 0.61 -9.27 9.78
CA LEU A 283 1.03 -10.13 8.68
C LEU A 283 2.04 -11.19 9.15
N ALA A 284 2.97 -10.80 10.03
CA ALA A 284 3.97 -11.72 10.56
C ALA A 284 3.35 -12.78 11.49
N GLN A 285 2.40 -12.40 12.34
CA GLN A 285 1.63 -13.35 13.16
C GLN A 285 0.82 -14.31 12.26
N TRP A 286 0.11 -13.77 11.26
CA TRP A 286 -0.70 -14.60 10.37
C TRP A 286 0.14 -15.59 9.56
N VAL A 287 1.27 -15.17 8.99
CA VAL A 287 2.17 -16.08 8.26
C VAL A 287 2.76 -17.14 9.19
N ALA A 288 3.09 -16.80 10.44
CA ALA A 288 3.61 -17.76 11.40
C ALA A 288 2.57 -18.84 11.78
N GLU A 289 1.29 -18.47 11.85
CA GLU A 289 0.22 -19.38 12.28
C GLU A 289 -0.49 -20.13 11.14
N ALA A 290 -0.71 -19.46 9.99
CA ALA A 290 -1.45 -20.00 8.85
C ALA A 290 -0.54 -20.45 7.69
N GLY A 291 0.74 -20.12 7.73
CA GLY A 291 1.67 -20.33 6.63
C GLY A 291 1.65 -19.18 5.62
N GLU A 292 2.51 -19.32 4.61
CA GLU A 292 2.69 -18.28 3.59
C GLU A 292 1.45 -18.12 2.70
N PRO A 293 0.93 -16.90 2.51
CA PRO A 293 -0.20 -16.66 1.61
C PRO A 293 0.14 -17.08 0.17
N ASP A 294 -0.86 -17.54 -0.58
CA ASP A 294 -0.69 -17.85 -2.00
C ASP A 294 -0.47 -16.58 -2.85
N ALA A 295 -0.02 -16.76 -4.11
CA ALA A 295 0.29 -15.64 -5.00
C ALA A 295 -0.90 -14.71 -5.24
N ALA A 296 -2.12 -15.25 -5.34
CA ALA A 296 -3.33 -14.46 -5.54
C ALA A 296 -3.64 -13.58 -4.31
N SER A 297 -3.44 -14.11 -3.12
CA SER A 297 -3.64 -13.40 -1.85
C SER A 297 -2.57 -12.34 -1.64
N ARG A 298 -1.30 -12.63 -1.96
CA ARG A 298 -0.22 -11.62 -1.97
C ARG A 298 -0.55 -10.45 -2.90
N LEU A 299 -1.06 -10.71 -4.10
CA LEU A 299 -1.49 -9.66 -5.02
C LEU A 299 -2.63 -8.80 -4.45
N ARG A 300 -3.63 -9.43 -3.81
CA ARG A 300 -4.71 -8.68 -3.12
C ARG A 300 -4.19 -7.85 -1.95
N MET A 301 -3.27 -8.40 -1.15
CA MET A 301 -2.58 -7.64 -0.10
C MET A 301 -1.87 -6.41 -0.67
N LEU A 302 -1.12 -6.56 -1.77
CA LEU A 302 -0.41 -5.43 -2.40
C LEU A 302 -1.35 -4.33 -2.88
N ARG A 303 -2.51 -4.70 -3.43
CA ARG A 303 -3.56 -3.75 -3.83
C ARG A 303 -4.12 -3.01 -2.62
N GLY A 304 -4.39 -3.71 -1.53
CA GLY A 304 -4.83 -3.10 -0.27
C GLY A 304 -3.82 -2.09 0.25
N ALA A 305 -2.57 -2.49 0.39
CA ALA A 305 -1.48 -1.63 0.85
C ALA A 305 -1.27 -0.40 -0.06
N ARG A 306 -1.23 -0.57 -1.39
CA ARG A 306 -1.09 0.55 -2.32
C ARG A 306 -2.29 1.49 -2.28
N GLY A 307 -3.50 0.95 -2.23
CA GLY A 307 -4.71 1.77 -2.20
C GLY A 307 -4.77 2.65 -0.97
N VAL A 308 -4.39 2.12 0.21
CA VAL A 308 -4.25 2.91 1.43
C VAL A 308 -3.15 3.96 1.29
N ALA A 309 -2.00 3.63 0.71
CA ALA A 309 -0.92 4.59 0.49
C ALA A 309 -1.35 5.76 -0.41
N ALA A 310 -2.05 5.46 -1.52
CA ALA A 310 -2.59 6.46 -2.42
C ALA A 310 -3.67 7.32 -1.75
N ALA A 311 -4.55 6.72 -0.95
CA ALA A 311 -5.61 7.44 -0.26
C ALA A 311 -5.06 8.35 0.86
N TYR A 312 -4.05 7.91 1.63
CA TYR A 312 -3.33 8.79 2.55
C TYR A 312 -2.66 9.96 1.82
N ARG A 313 -2.04 9.70 0.67
CA ARG A 313 -1.45 10.76 -0.15
C ARG A 313 -2.51 11.80 -0.55
N GLY A 314 -3.68 11.35 -1.01
CA GLY A 314 -4.82 12.22 -1.32
C GLY A 314 -5.29 13.06 -0.13
N MET A 315 -5.33 12.49 1.09
CA MET A 315 -5.66 13.23 2.30
C MET A 315 -4.66 14.37 2.59
N PHE A 316 -3.36 14.11 2.48
CA PHE A 316 -2.33 15.13 2.70
C PHE A 316 -2.27 16.17 1.57
N ASP A 317 -2.51 15.77 0.33
CA ASP A 317 -2.62 16.71 -0.79
C ASP A 317 -3.85 17.63 -0.61
N ALA A 318 -4.97 17.13 -0.07
CA ALA A 318 -6.12 17.97 0.28
C ALA A 318 -5.81 18.97 1.40
N LEU A 319 -5.09 18.55 2.45
CA LEU A 319 -4.62 19.45 3.51
C LEU A 319 -3.73 20.56 2.95
N HIS A 320 -2.84 20.26 2.01
CA HIS A 320 -1.97 21.26 1.39
C HIS A 320 -2.74 22.37 0.68
N ARG A 321 -3.82 22.02 -0.01
CA ARG A 321 -4.65 22.95 -0.80
C ARG A 321 -5.55 23.87 0.01
N LEU A 322 -5.78 23.59 1.30
CA LEU A 322 -6.63 24.43 2.15
C LEU A 322 -6.20 25.91 2.18
N ASP A 323 -4.90 26.18 2.04
CA ASP A 323 -4.37 27.55 2.00
C ASP A 323 -4.33 28.14 0.58
N GLU A 324 -4.58 27.35 -0.46
CA GLU A 324 -4.63 27.83 -1.86
C GLU A 324 -6.04 28.31 -2.26
N ASP A 325 -7.06 27.85 -1.54
CA ASP A 325 -8.48 28.17 -1.78
C ASP A 325 -9.01 29.34 -0.91
N ILE A 326 -8.14 30.01 -0.13
CA ILE A 326 -8.43 31.19 0.70
C ILE A 326 -7.78 32.44 0.09
#